data_AF-A0A9Q3D9Q9-F1
#
_entry.id   AF-A0A9Q3D9Q9-F1
#
_cell.length_a   1.000
_cell.length_b   1.000
_cell.length_c   1.000
_cell.angle_alpha   90.00
_cell.angle_beta   90.00
_cell.angle_gamma   90.00
#
_symmetry.space_group_name_H-M   'P 1'
#
loop_
_entity.id
_entity.type
_entity.pdbx_description
1 polymer ?
#
loop_
_entity_poly.entity_id
_entity_poly.type
_entity_poly.pdbx_seq_one_letter_code
_entity_poly.pdbx_strand_id
1 'polypeptide(L)'
;MTSQISNQVFLECVNQDTIKNSNLLWTKINEQYASKRAINRGRVWMDWLKSTYSGDLQEYINNSHRVMLDLESINIIVPAELLSFPILGRLSSDPKLYQYIEVLTLND
;
A
#
# COMPACT_ATOMS: atom_id res chain seq x y z
N MET A 1 -15.23 5.19 17.78
CA MET A 1 -15.89 6.04 16.76
C MET A 1 -16.11 5.22 15.51
N THR A 2 -17.23 4.52 15.42
CA THR A 2 -17.61 3.77 14.21
C THR A 2 -17.99 4.77 13.12
N SER A 3 -17.21 4.78 12.05
CA SER A 3 -17.28 5.72 10.94
C SER A 3 -18.68 5.77 10.35
N GLN A 4 -19.37 6.90 10.54
CA GLN A 4 -20.31 7.36 9.52
C GLN A 4 -19.47 7.60 8.27
N ILE A 5 -19.47 6.64 7.36
CA ILE A 5 -19.40 7.00 5.94
C ILE A 5 -20.38 8.17 5.80
N SER A 6 -19.89 9.37 5.46
CA SER A 6 -20.78 10.53 5.45
C SER A 6 -21.96 10.18 4.54
N ASN A 7 -23.18 10.32 5.06
CA ASN A 7 -24.39 9.80 4.43
C ASN A 7 -24.50 10.26 2.96
N GLN A 8 -23.93 11.43 2.67
CA GLN A 8 -23.76 12.02 1.35
C GLN A 8 -22.90 11.17 0.39
N VAL A 9 -21.76 10.64 0.83
CA VAL A 9 -20.87 9.80 0.01
C VAL A 9 -21.53 8.44 -0.30
N PHE A 10 -22.33 7.91 0.64
CA PHE A 10 -23.15 6.72 0.40
C PHE A 10 -24.24 6.98 -0.64
N LEU A 11 -24.99 8.07 -0.51
CA LEU A 11 -26.08 8.45 -1.43
C LEU A 11 -25.58 8.84 -2.84
N GLU A 12 -24.34 9.31 -2.98
CA GLU A 12 -23.70 9.53 -4.28
C GLU A 12 -23.45 8.22 -5.04
N CYS A 13 -23.15 7.13 -4.32
CA CYS A 13 -22.91 5.81 -4.90
C CYS A 13 -24.21 5.00 -5.06
N VAL A 14 -25.10 5.07 -4.07
CA VAL A 14 -26.35 4.31 -4.02
C VAL A 14 -27.53 5.25 -4.25
N ASN A 15 -28.03 5.28 -5.49
CA ASN A 15 -29.16 6.11 -5.89
C ASN A 15 -30.07 5.36 -6.88
N GLN A 16 -31.16 6.02 -7.30
CA GLN A 16 -32.18 5.41 -8.17
C GLN A 16 -31.63 4.94 -9.53
N ASP A 17 -30.51 5.49 -9.98
CA ASP A 17 -29.87 5.13 -11.24
C ASP A 17 -28.91 3.93 -11.06
N THR A 18 -28.18 3.90 -9.94
CA THR A 18 -27.19 2.83 -9.66
C THR A 18 -27.84 1.56 -9.12
N ILE A 19 -28.96 1.65 -8.41
CA ILE A 19 -29.66 0.48 -7.86
C ILE A 19 -30.21 -0.45 -8.96
N LYS A 20 -30.39 0.10 -10.17
CA LYS A 20 -30.89 -0.62 -11.35
C LYS A 20 -29.77 -1.17 -12.25
N ASN A 21 -28.51 -0.79 -11.98
CA ASN A 21 -27.36 -1.19 -12.77
C ASN A 21 -26.17 -1.51 -11.86
N SER A 22 -25.97 -2.81 -11.61
CA SER A 22 -24.91 -3.33 -10.74
C SER A 22 -23.50 -2.93 -11.20
N ASN A 23 -23.24 -2.86 -12.50
CA ASN A 23 -21.94 -2.42 -13.03
C ASN A 23 -21.70 -0.94 -12.78
N LEU A 24 -22.73 -0.10 -12.93
CA LEU A 24 -22.64 1.33 -12.64
C LEU A 24 -22.47 1.59 -11.13
N LEU A 25 -23.19 0.84 -10.29
CA LEU A 25 -23.02 0.89 -8.85
C LEU A 25 -21.59 0.51 -8.45
N TRP A 26 -21.08 -0.61 -8.96
CA TRP A 26 -19.71 -1.07 -8.69
C TRP A 26 -18.67 -0.05 -9.16
N THR A 27 -18.91 0.56 -10.33
CA THR A 27 -18.06 1.63 -10.85
C THR A 27 -18.04 2.84 -9.93
N LYS A 28 -19.19 3.34 -9.48
CA LYS A 28 -19.25 4.49 -8.56
C LYS A 28 -18.66 4.20 -7.18
N ILE A 29 -18.88 2.99 -6.65
CA ILE A 29 -18.26 2.56 -5.40
C ILE A 29 -16.74 2.54 -5.57
N ASN A 30 -16.23 1.98 -6.66
CA ASN A 30 -14.80 2.04 -6.97
C ASN A 30 -14.31 3.48 -7.16
N GLU A 31 -15.05 4.36 -7.82
CA GLU A 31 -14.59 5.74 -8.02
C GLU A 31 -14.53 6.55 -6.73
N GLN A 32 -15.48 6.32 -5.82
CA GLN A 32 -15.59 7.08 -4.58
C GLN A 32 -14.73 6.49 -3.46
N TYR A 33 -14.55 5.17 -3.42
CA TYR A 33 -13.86 4.46 -2.35
C TYR A 33 -12.59 3.74 -2.79
N ALA A 34 -12.49 3.27 -4.04
CA ALA A 34 -11.23 2.74 -4.54
C ALA A 34 -10.29 3.90 -4.87
N SER A 35 -9.14 3.90 -4.17
CA SER A 35 -7.80 4.33 -4.61
C SER A 35 -7.56 5.68 -5.30
N LYS A 36 -8.54 6.42 -5.83
CA LYS A 36 -8.36 7.69 -6.54
C LYS A 36 -8.11 8.88 -5.60
N ARG A 37 -8.65 8.85 -4.38
CA ARG A 37 -8.44 9.94 -3.42
C ARG A 37 -7.01 9.89 -2.88
N ALA A 38 -6.27 10.99 -3.04
CA ALA A 38 -4.89 11.15 -2.56
C ALA A 38 -4.71 10.75 -1.08
N ILE A 39 -5.76 10.86 -0.27
CA ILE A 39 -5.78 10.44 1.14
C ILE A 39 -5.60 8.92 1.30
N ASN A 40 -6.33 8.11 0.53
CA ASN A 40 -6.22 6.65 0.61
C ASN A 40 -4.85 6.18 0.11
N ARG A 41 -4.38 6.82 -0.96
CA ARG A 41 -3.03 6.62 -1.48
C ARG A 41 -1.95 6.97 -0.46
N GLY A 42 -2.07 8.13 0.16
CA GLY A 42 -1.20 8.58 1.22
C GLY A 42 -1.22 7.64 2.42
N ARG A 43 -2.38 7.10 2.80
CA ARG A 43 -2.47 6.15 3.91
C ARG A 43 -1.70 4.86 3.64
N VAL A 44 -1.92 4.22 2.49
CA VAL A 44 -1.18 2.99 2.12
C VAL A 44 0.33 3.25 2.08
N TRP A 45 0.74 4.38 1.51
CA TRP A 45 2.15 4.79 1.49
C TRP A 45 2.72 5.00 2.90
N MET A 46 1.99 5.68 3.78
CA MET A 46 2.42 5.94 5.15
C MET A 46 2.45 4.67 6.01
N ASP A 47 1.52 3.74 5.80
CA ASP A 47 1.50 2.45 6.48
C ASP A 47 2.70 1.60 6.04
N TRP A 48 3.07 1.65 4.75
CA TRP A 48 4.32 1.05 4.27
C TRP A 48 5.55 1.69 4.91
N LEU A 49 5.62 3.02 4.96
CA LEU A 49 6.78 3.74 5.53
C LEU A 49 7.05 3.31 6.98
N LYS A 50 5.99 3.07 7.76
CA LYS A 50 6.07 2.61 9.16
C LYS A 50 6.44 1.13 9.31
N SER A 51 6.40 0.33 8.25
CA SER A 51 6.78 -1.08 8.34
C SER A 51 8.25 -1.21 8.72
N THR A 52 8.54 -2.14 9.62
CA THR A 52 9.89 -2.44 10.11
C THR A 52 10.17 -3.93 9.99
N TYR A 53 11.45 -4.27 10.00
CA TYR A 53 11.86 -5.67 10.11
C TYR A 53 11.70 -6.16 11.56
N SER A 54 11.08 -7.32 11.76
CA SER A 54 10.74 -7.91 13.06
C SER A 54 11.64 -9.08 13.47
N GLY A 55 12.61 -9.47 12.62
CA GLY A 55 13.47 -10.63 12.86
C GLY A 55 13.10 -11.89 12.05
N ASP A 56 11.96 -11.90 11.35
CA ASP A 56 11.58 -12.95 10.39
C ASP A 56 11.71 -12.45 8.96
N LEU A 57 12.73 -12.95 8.25
CA LEU A 57 13.02 -12.56 6.87
C LEU A 57 11.93 -13.00 5.88
N GLN A 58 11.33 -14.17 6.09
CA GLN A 58 10.32 -14.69 5.19
C GLN A 58 9.02 -13.89 5.31
N GLU A 59 8.61 -13.59 6.54
CA GLU A 59 7.48 -12.70 6.82
C GLU A 59 7.72 -11.32 6.19
N TYR A 60 8.92 -10.78 6.37
CA TYR A 60 9.27 -9.46 5.85
C TYR A 60 9.24 -9.39 4.32
N ILE A 61 9.75 -10.41 3.61
CA ILE A 61 9.69 -10.51 2.15
C ILE A 61 8.22 -10.59 1.69
N ASN A 62 7.42 -11.45 2.32
CA ASN A 62 6.00 -11.61 1.99
C ASN A 62 5.22 -10.30 2.18
N ASN A 63 5.48 -9.61 3.29
CA ASN A 63 4.86 -8.31 3.58
C ASN A 63 5.31 -7.24 2.58
N SER A 64 6.58 -7.21 2.20
CA SER A 64 7.12 -6.27 1.21
C SER A 64 6.46 -6.47 -0.15
N HIS A 65 6.32 -7.72 -0.61
CA HIS A 65 5.60 -8.05 -1.84
C HIS A 65 4.12 -7.64 -1.79
N ARG A 66 3.43 -7.93 -0.67
CA ARG A 66 2.04 -7.52 -0.49
C ARG A 66 1.89 -6.01 -0.63
N VAL A 67 2.78 -5.24 -0.01
CA VAL A 67 2.71 -3.78 -0.11
C VAL A 67 3.02 -3.27 -1.51
N MET A 68 3.94 -3.90 -2.26
CA MET A 68 4.15 -3.54 -3.67
C MET A 68 2.87 -3.72 -4.50
N LEU A 69 2.16 -4.83 -4.29
CA LEU A 69 0.87 -5.09 -4.94
C LEU A 69 -0.20 -4.07 -4.50
N ASP A 70 -0.23 -3.71 -3.22
CA ASP A 70 -1.15 -2.69 -2.71
C ASP A 70 -0.87 -1.32 -3.35
N LEU A 71 0.40 -0.92 -3.48
CA LEU A 71 0.82 0.32 -4.15
C LEU A 71 0.45 0.34 -5.64
N GLU A 72 0.63 -0.79 -6.33
CA GLU A 72 0.23 -0.94 -7.73
C GLU A 72 -1.29 -0.84 -7.89
N SER A 73 -2.06 -1.47 -7.00
CA SER A 73 -3.53 -1.45 -7.01
C SER A 73 -4.12 -0.03 -6.87
N ILE A 74 -3.34 0.91 -6.33
CA ILE A 74 -3.71 2.31 -6.15
C ILE A 74 -3.00 3.27 -7.12
N ASN A 75 -2.41 2.75 -8.20
CA ASN A 75 -1.68 3.48 -9.22
C ASN A 75 -0.53 4.34 -8.67
N ILE A 76 0.13 3.87 -7.60
CA ILE A 76 1.41 4.43 -7.15
C ILE A 76 2.51 3.57 -7.77
N ILE A 77 3.08 4.07 -8.87
CA ILE A 77 4.23 3.44 -9.51
C ILE A 77 5.48 4.07 -8.93
N VAL A 78 6.26 3.27 -8.20
CA VAL A 78 7.56 3.70 -7.64
C VAL A 78 8.67 2.95 -8.37
N PRO A 79 9.72 3.65 -8.85
CA PRO A 79 10.89 3.00 -9.40
C PRO A 79 11.44 1.94 -8.44
N ALA A 80 11.80 0.76 -8.96
CA ALA A 80 12.28 -0.36 -8.16
C ALA A 80 13.49 0.02 -7.28
N GLU A 81 14.40 0.84 -7.82
CA GLU A 81 15.56 1.36 -7.10
C GLU A 81 15.17 2.23 -5.88
N LEU A 82 14.12 3.03 -5.99
CA LEU A 82 13.63 3.83 -4.86
C LEU A 82 12.90 2.97 -3.82
N LEU A 83 12.38 1.81 -4.21
CA LEU A 83 11.80 0.82 -3.29
C LEU A 83 12.88 -0.02 -2.58
N SER A 84 14.01 -0.30 -3.25
CA SER A 84 15.06 -1.13 -2.67
C SER A 84 15.77 -0.45 -1.51
N PHE A 85 16.00 0.87 -1.55
CA PHE A 85 16.65 1.59 -0.45
C PHE A 85 15.96 1.43 0.92
N PRO A 86 14.65 1.69 1.08
CA PRO A 86 13.98 1.49 2.37
C PRO A 86 13.85 0.02 2.78
N ILE A 87 13.74 -0.90 1.81
CA ILE A 87 13.74 -2.35 2.11
C ILE A 87 15.07 -2.77 2.73
N LEU A 88 16.19 -2.40 2.08
CA LEU A 88 17.53 -2.66 2.58
C LEU A 88 17.78 -1.95 3.91
N GLY A 89 17.41 -0.67 4.03
CA GLY A 89 17.61 0.09 5.27
C GLY A 89 16.89 -0.51 6.49
N ARG A 90 15.71 -1.12 6.29
CA ARG A 90 14.99 -1.81 7.36
C ARG A 90 15.64 -3.15 7.72
N LEU A 91 16.15 -3.90 6.74
CA LEU A 91 16.91 -5.13 7.01
C LEU A 91 18.23 -4.84 7.72
N SER A 92 18.89 -3.75 7.35
CA SER A 92 20.10 -3.22 8.00
C SER A 92 19.90 -2.83 9.46
N SER A 93 18.66 -2.76 9.96
CA SER A 93 18.39 -2.57 11.38
C SER A 93 18.72 -3.82 12.22
N ASP A 94 18.83 -4.99 11.60
CA ASP A 94 19.36 -6.20 12.23
C ASP A 94 20.88 -6.28 12.00
N PRO A 95 21.69 -6.31 13.08
CA PRO A 95 23.15 -6.36 12.96
C PRO A 95 23.70 -7.55 12.16
N LYS A 96 23.02 -8.70 12.18
CA LYS A 96 23.44 -9.87 11.41
C LYS A 96 23.22 -9.66 9.92
N LEU A 97 22.07 -9.11 9.55
CA LEU A 97 21.73 -8.83 8.15
C LEU A 97 22.54 -7.67 7.59
N TYR A 98 22.82 -6.65 8.41
CA TYR A 98 23.68 -5.54 8.03
C TYR A 98 25.04 -6.01 7.51
N GLN A 99 25.69 -6.95 8.20
CA GLN A 99 26.97 -7.50 7.76
C GLN A 99 26.90 -8.17 6.38
N TYR A 100 25.81 -8.89 6.08
CA TYR A 100 25.62 -9.48 4.77
C TYR A 100 25.37 -8.42 3.68
N ILE A 101 24.56 -7.40 3.99
CA ILE A 101 24.27 -6.31 3.05
C ILE A 101 25.55 -5.53 2.73
N GLU A 102 26.36 -5.21 3.75
CA GLU A 102 27.63 -4.49 3.58
C GLU A 102 28.59 -5.25 2.65
N VAL A 103 28.72 -6.58 2.82
CA VAL A 103 29.53 -7.43 1.93
C VAL A 103 29.00 -7.41 0.50
N LEU A 104 27.67 -7.43 0.29
CA LEU A 104 27.10 -7.36 -1.06
C LEU A 104 27.38 -6.00 -1.72
N THR A 105 27.22 -4.90 -0.98
CA THR A 105 27.45 -3.55 -1.52
C THR A 105 28.92 -3.21 -1.78
N LEU A 106 29.87 -3.88 -1.12
CA LEU A 106 31.31 -3.67 -1.35
C LEU A 106 31.85 -4.46 -2.54
N ASN A 107 31.06 -5.37 -3.11
CA ASN A 107 31.44 -6.24 -4.23
C ASN A 107 30.76 -5.87 -5.56
N ASP A 108 29.90 -4.85 -5.57
CA ASP A 108 29.32 -4.22 -6.78
C ASP A 108 30.22 -3.08 -7.29
#